data_AF-A0A819UCJ7-F1
#
_entry.id   AF-A0A819UCJ7-F1
#
_cell.length_a   1.000
_cell.length_b   1.000
_cell.length_c   1.000
_cell.angle_alpha   90.00
_cell.angle_beta   90.00
_cell.angle_gamma   90.00
#
_symmetry.space_group_name_H-M   'P 1'
#
loop_
_entity.id
_entity.type
_entity.pdbx_description
1 polymer ?
#
loop_
_entity_poly.entity_id
_entity_poly.type
_entity_poly.pdbx_seq_one_letter_code
_entity_poly.pdbx_strand_id
1 'polypeptide(L)'
;MPRCIEQLNISGQRYNLTDDNIQSLARRALRLRVLDISDAVLLADQSIISLRLHSRLLTHLSASRCYLLTSSALITLKLLPAFSTLDIFGTLGQIQLQQLHNEFGTRIHLNNFPFSNIARPTTGIQRTSIWGLRTRL
;
A
#
# COMPACT_ATOMS: atom_id res chain seq x y z
N MET A 1 -17.53 6.84 -0.19
CA MET A 1 -16.38 6.40 -1.00
C MET A 1 -16.80 6.34 -2.46
N PRO A 2 -16.11 7.08 -3.33
CA PRO A 2 -16.30 7.03 -4.78
C PRO A 2 -15.93 5.64 -5.33
N ARG A 3 -16.72 5.13 -6.27
CA ARG A 3 -16.53 3.79 -6.86
C ARG A 3 -15.37 3.71 -7.87
N CYS A 4 -14.86 4.87 -8.30
CA CYS A 4 -13.83 5.01 -9.31
C CYS A 4 -12.44 5.33 -8.75
N ILE A 5 -12.25 5.28 -7.43
CA ILE A 5 -10.94 5.58 -6.85
C ILE A 5 -9.93 4.49 -7.21
N GLU A 6 -8.81 4.89 -7.80
CA GLU A 6 -7.73 4.00 -8.19
C GLU A 6 -6.49 4.15 -7.31
N GLN A 7 -6.27 5.34 -6.73
CA GLN A 7 -5.15 5.62 -5.83
C GLN A 7 -5.67 6.35 -4.60
N LEU A 8 -5.30 5.86 -3.42
CA LEU A 8 -5.73 6.42 -2.15
C LEU A 8 -4.59 6.43 -1.13
N ASN A 9 -4.34 7.59 -0.54
CA ASN A 9 -3.47 7.73 0.63
C ASN A 9 -4.33 8.11 1.84
N ILE A 10 -4.33 7.25 2.85
CA ILE A 10 -4.96 7.48 4.17
C ILE A 10 -3.97 7.19 5.29
N SER A 11 -2.67 7.32 5.01
CA SER A 11 -1.60 7.16 5.99
C SER A 11 -1.68 8.19 7.12
N GLY A 12 -1.01 7.91 8.24
CA GLY A 12 -0.94 8.81 9.40
C GLY A 12 -2.11 8.66 10.38
N GLN A 13 -3.10 7.83 10.08
CA GLN A 13 -4.28 7.61 10.92
C GLN A 13 -3.99 6.59 12.05
N ARG A 14 -3.07 6.92 12.94
CA ARG A 14 -2.53 6.01 13.98
C ARG A 14 -3.61 5.25 14.74
N TYR A 15 -4.57 5.96 15.30
CA TYR A 15 -5.59 5.39 16.20
C TYR A 15 -7.01 5.44 15.63
N ASN A 16 -7.17 5.94 14.40
CA ASN A 16 -8.48 6.17 13.79
C ASN A 16 -8.79 5.21 12.65
N LEU A 17 -7.79 4.45 12.18
CA LEU A 17 -7.94 3.52 11.07
C LEU A 17 -7.91 2.08 11.60
N THR A 18 -9.05 1.40 11.48
CA THR A 18 -9.25 0.01 11.94
C THR A 18 -9.42 -0.96 10.77
N ASP A 19 -9.35 -2.26 11.06
CA ASP A 19 -9.57 -3.31 10.07
C ASP A 19 -10.96 -3.21 9.40
N ASP A 20 -12.00 -2.81 10.15
CA ASP A 20 -13.35 -2.60 9.61
C ASP A 20 -13.38 -1.48 8.57
N ASN A 21 -12.58 -0.43 8.77
CA ASN A 21 -12.47 0.65 7.78
C ASN A 21 -11.82 0.14 6.49
N ILE A 22 -10.76 -0.66 6.60
CA ILE A 22 -10.10 -1.29 5.44
C ILE A 22 -11.02 -2.28 4.74
N GLN A 23 -11.78 -3.08 5.50
CA GLN A 23 -12.76 -3.99 4.94
C GLN A 23 -13.85 -3.25 4.15
N SER A 24 -14.41 -2.20 4.74
CA SER A 24 -15.42 -1.35 4.08
C SER A 24 -14.86 -0.66 2.84
N LEU A 25 -13.61 -0.19 2.90
CA LEU A 25 -12.90 0.38 1.76
C LEU A 25 -12.74 -0.65 0.63
N ALA A 26 -12.19 -1.82 0.94
CA ALA A 26 -11.90 -2.88 -0.02
C ALA A 26 -13.18 -3.36 -0.74
N ARG A 27 -14.30 -3.44 -0.04
CA ARG A 27 -15.60 -3.82 -0.62
C ARG A 27 -16.20 -2.77 -1.56
N ARG A 28 -15.80 -1.50 -1.44
CA ARG A 28 -16.38 -0.38 -2.20
C ARG A 28 -15.47 0.12 -3.31
N ALA A 29 -14.16 0.11 -3.08
CA ALA A 29 -13.14 0.60 -3.99
C ALA A 29 -12.59 -0.53 -4.88
N LEU A 30 -13.44 -1.12 -5.73
CA LEU A 30 -13.08 -2.28 -6.55
C LEU A 30 -12.02 -1.98 -7.63
N ARG A 31 -11.78 -0.70 -7.91
CA ARG A 31 -10.77 -0.22 -8.87
C ARG A 31 -9.45 0.19 -8.23
N LEU A 32 -9.29 -0.03 -6.92
CA LEU A 32 -8.11 0.38 -6.19
C LEU A 32 -6.85 -0.34 -6.70
N ARG A 33 -5.85 0.45 -7.10
CA ARG A 33 -4.55 -0.01 -7.61
C ARG A 33 -3.41 0.33 -6.65
N VAL A 34 -3.45 1.53 -6.06
CA VAL A 34 -2.43 2.01 -5.13
C VAL A 34 -3.09 2.40 -3.81
N LEU A 35 -2.63 1.82 -2.71
CA LEU A 35 -3.11 2.10 -1.38
C LEU A 35 -1.95 2.38 -0.43
N ASP A 36 -2.03 3.50 0.30
CA ASP A 36 -1.12 3.82 1.39
C ASP A 36 -1.89 3.93 2.71
N ILE A 37 -1.61 2.99 3.61
CA ILE A 37 -2.17 2.84 4.96
C ILE A 37 -1.08 2.92 6.03
N SER A 38 0.07 3.53 5.70
CA SER A 38 1.20 3.64 6.61
C SER A 38 0.84 4.40 7.90
N ASP A 39 1.59 4.14 8.99
CA ASP A 39 1.37 4.73 10.32
C ASP A 39 -0.02 4.46 10.90
N ALA A 40 -0.64 3.32 10.60
CA ALA A 40 -1.90 2.88 11.19
C ALA A 40 -1.65 1.73 12.18
N VAL A 41 -1.54 2.07 13.47
CA VAL A 41 -1.05 1.11 14.48
C VAL A 41 -2.08 0.09 14.92
N LEU A 42 -3.35 0.32 14.60
CA LEU A 42 -4.46 -0.59 14.89
C LEU A 42 -4.72 -1.62 13.79
N LEU A 43 -4.04 -1.51 12.64
CA LEU A 43 -4.26 -2.44 11.53
C LEU A 43 -3.51 -3.74 11.74
N ALA A 44 -4.25 -4.85 11.67
CA ALA A 44 -3.72 -6.20 11.81
C ALA A 44 -3.96 -6.99 10.52
N ASP A 45 -3.65 -8.28 10.57
CA ASP A 45 -3.71 -9.20 9.43
C ASP A 45 -5.08 -9.23 8.73
N GLN A 46 -6.16 -8.92 9.47
CA GLN A 46 -7.52 -8.84 8.93
C GLN A 46 -7.67 -7.80 7.81
N SER A 47 -6.93 -6.69 7.89
CA SER A 47 -6.84 -5.71 6.81
C SER A 47 -6.27 -6.31 5.53
N ILE A 48 -5.17 -7.06 5.65
CA ILE A 48 -4.50 -7.69 4.50
C ILE A 48 -5.39 -8.75 3.87
N ILE A 49 -6.04 -9.57 4.70
CA ILE A 49 -7.02 -10.57 4.25
C ILE A 49 -8.15 -9.89 3.48
N SER A 50 -8.71 -8.80 4.02
CA SER A 50 -9.80 -8.07 3.38
C SER A 50 -9.41 -7.46 2.04
N LEU A 51 -8.21 -6.88 1.95
CA LEU A 51 -7.65 -6.37 0.70
C LEU A 51 -7.45 -7.49 -0.33
N ARG A 52 -6.87 -8.62 0.07
CA ARG A 52 -6.65 -9.77 -0.82
C ARG A 52 -7.95 -10.32 -1.42
N LEU A 53 -9.03 -10.33 -0.64
CA LEU A 53 -10.32 -10.86 -1.07
C LEU A 53 -11.03 -9.96 -2.08
N HIS A 54 -11.00 -8.63 -1.89
CA HIS A 54 -11.84 -7.71 -2.65
C HIS A 54 -11.07 -6.83 -3.66
N SER A 55 -9.78 -6.57 -3.43
CA SER A 55 -8.97 -5.62 -4.21
C SER A 55 -8.12 -6.32 -5.27
N ARG A 56 -8.77 -6.96 -6.26
CA ARG A 56 -8.10 -7.78 -7.29
C ARG A 56 -7.15 -7.00 -8.21
N LEU A 57 -7.34 -5.68 -8.32
CA LEU A 57 -6.54 -4.78 -9.15
C LEU A 57 -5.41 -4.09 -8.40
N LEU A 58 -5.23 -4.40 -7.10
CA LEU A 58 -4.20 -3.78 -6.27
C LEU A 58 -2.81 -4.15 -6.79
N THR A 59 -2.04 -3.14 -7.18
CA THR A 59 -0.67 -3.27 -7.67
C THR A 59 0.35 -2.87 -6.61
N HIS A 60 0.01 -1.89 -5.77
CA HIS A 60 0.93 -1.29 -4.81
C HIS A 60 0.24 -1.07 -3.46
N LEU A 61 0.85 -1.61 -2.40
CA LEU A 61 0.46 -1.37 -1.01
C LEU A 61 1.64 -0.77 -0.23
N SER A 62 1.38 0.32 0.48
CA SER A 62 2.29 0.82 1.53
C SER A 62 1.62 0.66 2.89
N ALA A 63 2.27 -0.07 3.79
CA ALA A 63 1.82 -0.33 5.15
C ALA A 63 2.99 -0.19 6.13
N SER A 64 3.78 0.87 5.93
CA SER A 64 4.96 1.15 6.75
C SER A 64 4.55 1.50 8.18
N ARG A 65 5.30 0.99 9.19
CA ARG A 65 5.04 1.23 10.62
C ARG A 65 3.68 0.72 11.10
N CYS A 66 3.13 -0.31 10.45
CA CYS A 66 1.93 -1.01 10.89
C CYS A 66 2.30 -2.25 11.73
N TYR A 67 2.64 -2.02 13.00
CA TYR A 67 3.35 -2.99 13.86
C TYR A 67 2.61 -4.29 14.19
N LEU A 68 1.29 -4.37 13.95
CA LEU A 68 0.50 -5.58 14.19
C LEU A 68 0.41 -6.50 12.96
N LEU A 69 1.00 -6.11 11.83
CA LEU A 69 1.02 -6.94 10.63
C LEU A 69 2.09 -8.02 10.72
N THR A 70 1.69 -9.26 10.44
CA THR A 70 2.60 -10.40 10.40
C THR A 70 3.17 -10.63 9.01
N SER A 71 4.36 -11.25 8.95
CA SER A 71 4.97 -11.66 7.68
C SER A 71 4.09 -12.68 6.94
N SER A 72 3.43 -13.60 7.65
CA SER A 72 2.54 -14.61 7.06
C SER A 72 1.36 -13.97 6.33
N ALA A 73 0.71 -12.97 6.92
CA ALA A 73 -0.37 -12.25 6.25
C ALA A 73 0.12 -11.50 5.01
N LEU A 74 1.26 -10.80 5.12
CA LEU A 74 1.85 -10.06 3.99
C LEU A 74 2.23 -10.97 2.81
N ILE A 75 2.75 -12.17 3.08
CA ILE A 75 3.06 -13.18 2.04
C ILE A 75 1.84 -13.47 1.18
N THR A 76 0.63 -13.49 1.76
CA THR A 76 -0.61 -13.81 1.02
C THR A 76 -0.93 -12.80 -0.10
N LEU A 77 -0.36 -11.60 -0.07
CA LEU A 77 -0.52 -10.60 -1.14
C LEU A 77 0.03 -11.08 -2.48
N LYS A 78 1.00 -12.01 -2.49
CA LYS A 78 1.54 -12.60 -3.74
C LYS A 78 0.50 -13.36 -4.57
N LEU A 79 -0.61 -13.73 -3.94
CA LEU A 79 -1.73 -14.41 -4.59
C LEU A 79 -2.59 -13.46 -5.44
N LEU A 80 -2.42 -12.14 -5.29
CA LEU A 80 -3.08 -11.17 -6.14
C LEU A 80 -2.43 -11.16 -7.54
N PRO A 81 -3.21 -11.14 -8.62
CA PRO A 81 -2.69 -11.30 -9.97
C PRO A 81 -1.83 -10.11 -10.40
N ALA A 82 -2.26 -8.90 -10.05
CA ALA A 82 -1.64 -7.64 -10.47
C ALA A 82 -0.64 -7.05 -9.45
N PHE A 83 -0.42 -7.72 -8.31
CA PHE A 83 0.37 -7.16 -7.22
C PHE A 83 1.87 -7.18 -7.55
N SER A 84 2.52 -6.02 -7.42
CA SER A 84 3.90 -5.81 -7.83
C SER A 84 4.77 -5.09 -6.80
N THR A 85 4.18 -4.39 -5.83
CA THR A 85 4.96 -3.53 -4.93
C THR A 85 4.40 -3.51 -3.51
N LEU A 86 5.27 -3.77 -2.54
CA LEU A 86 4.97 -3.68 -1.10
C LEU A 86 6.01 -2.83 -0.39
N ASP A 87 5.57 -1.75 0.27
CA ASP A 87 6.43 -0.95 1.14
C ASP A 87 5.98 -1.10 2.60
N ILE A 88 6.86 -1.61 3.46
CA ILE A 88 6.60 -1.95 4.87
C ILE A 88 7.75 -1.50 5.78
N PHE A 89 8.32 -0.33 5.51
CA PHE A 89 9.43 0.21 6.30
C PHE A 89 9.09 0.26 7.80
N GLY A 90 9.98 -0.30 8.62
CA GLY A 90 9.82 -0.31 10.09
C GLY A 90 8.65 -1.17 10.60
N THR A 91 8.09 -2.04 9.77
CA THR A 91 6.95 -2.92 10.14
C THR A 91 7.43 -4.27 10.68
N LEU A 92 8.44 -4.86 10.03
CA LEU A 92 8.99 -6.17 10.35
C LEU A 92 10.46 -6.06 10.79
N GLY A 93 10.91 -7.02 11.60
CA GLY A 93 12.33 -7.18 11.91
C GLY A 93 13.13 -7.66 10.70
N GLN A 94 14.45 -7.44 10.71
CA GLN A 94 15.34 -7.75 9.57
C GLN A 94 15.25 -9.21 9.10
N ILE A 95 15.18 -10.16 10.03
CA ILE A 95 15.08 -11.60 9.71
C ILE A 95 13.77 -11.90 8.97
N GLN A 96 12.64 -11.41 9.50
CA GLN A 96 11.33 -11.59 8.88
C GLN A 96 11.25 -10.92 7.51
N LEU A 97 11.88 -9.75 7.38
CA LEU A 97 11.95 -9.01 6.11
C LEU A 97 12.73 -9.80 5.06
N GLN A 98 13.84 -10.43 5.43
CA GLN A 98 14.64 -11.27 4.53
C GLN A 98 13.87 -12.53 4.10
N GLN A 99 13.16 -13.17 5.02
CA GLN A 99 12.27 -14.30 4.70
C GLN A 99 11.17 -13.89 3.72
N LEU A 100 10.53 -12.74 3.97
CA LEU A 100 9.50 -12.18 3.10
C LEU A 100 10.05 -11.85 1.70
N HIS A 101 11.28 -11.32 1.62
CA HIS A 101 11.96 -11.05 0.36
C HIS A 101 12.19 -12.35 -0.44
N ASN A 102 12.62 -13.43 0.22
CA ASN A 102 12.81 -14.73 -0.41
C ASN A 102 11.48 -15.32 -0.94
N GLU A 103 10.39 -15.14 -0.19
CA GLU A 103 9.04 -15.60 -0.57
C GLU A 103 8.45 -14.86 -1.78
N PHE A 104 8.82 -13.59 -1.95
CA PHE A 104 8.39 -12.73 -3.04
C PHE A 104 9.26 -12.84 -4.30
N GLY A 105 10.54 -13.21 -4.13
CA GLY A 105 11.50 -13.32 -5.22
C GLY A 105 11.60 -12.01 -6.02
N THR A 106 11.73 -12.14 -7.35
CA THR A 106 11.85 -10.99 -8.25
C THR A 106 10.52 -10.38 -8.70
N ARG A 107 9.40 -11.04 -8.38
CA ARG A 107 8.07 -10.64 -8.87
C ARG A 107 7.50 -9.42 -8.14
N ILE A 108 7.81 -9.27 -6.86
CA ILE A 108 7.27 -8.20 -6.01
C ILE A 108 8.42 -7.35 -5.48
N HIS A 109 8.38 -6.07 -5.82
CA HIS A 109 9.32 -5.06 -5.31
C HIS A 109 9.01 -4.73 -3.85
N LEU A 110 9.99 -4.90 -2.97
CA LEU A 110 9.84 -4.68 -1.54
C LEU A 110 10.66 -3.47 -1.09
N ASN A 111 10.02 -2.53 -0.40
CA ASN A 111 10.65 -1.32 0.16
C ASN A 111 11.41 -0.47 -0.88
N ASN A 112 10.82 -0.28 -2.06
CA ASN A 112 11.40 0.53 -3.14
C ASN A 112 11.00 2.01 -3.04
N PHE A 113 9.85 2.33 -2.43
CA PHE A 113 9.30 3.69 -2.46
C PHE A 113 9.09 4.22 -1.04
N PRO A 114 10.09 4.93 -0.47
CA PRO A 114 9.96 5.52 0.87
C PRO A 114 8.97 6.69 0.92
N PHE A 115 8.62 7.28 -0.23
CA PHE A 115 7.71 8.41 -0.32
C PHE A 115 6.50 8.07 -1.21
N SER A 116 5.31 8.42 -0.73
CA SER A 116 4.07 8.29 -1.51
C SER A 116 4.04 9.32 -2.64
N ASN A 117 3.71 8.88 -3.85
CA ASN A 117 3.48 9.74 -5.01
C ASN A 117 1.98 10.03 -5.26
N ILE A 118 1.09 9.48 -4.43
CA ILE A 118 -0.35 9.63 -4.57
C ILE A 118 -0.72 11.10 -4.37
N ALA A 119 -1.44 11.66 -5.34
CA ALA A 119 -1.91 13.04 -5.32
C ALA A 119 -0.80 14.08 -5.09
N ARG A 120 0.44 13.81 -5.52
CA ARG A 120 1.53 14.80 -5.50
C ARG A 120 1.69 15.49 -6.86
N PRO A 121 1.66 16.84 -6.91
CA PRO A 121 1.66 17.59 -8.17
C PRO A 121 2.95 17.44 -8.98
N THR A 122 4.09 17.33 -8.29
CA THR A 122 5.43 17.20 -8.88
C THR A 122 6.08 15.92 -8.35
N THR A 123 6.29 14.92 -9.20
CA THR A 123 6.99 13.68 -8.82
C THR A 123 8.14 13.38 -9.79
N GLY A 124 9.29 12.92 -9.26
CA GLY A 124 10.45 12.54 -10.07
C GLY A 124 11.11 13.68 -10.87
N ILE A 125 11.49 13.37 -12.12
CA ILE A 125 12.22 14.26 -13.06
C ILE A 125 11.34 15.43 -13.54
N GLN A 126 10.01 15.39 -13.32
CA GLN A 126 9.06 16.43 -13.73
C GLN A 126 8.97 17.60 -12.73
N ARG A 127 10.11 18.14 -12.27
CA ARG A 127 10.14 19.33 -11.39
C ARG A 127 9.56 20.59 -12.05
N THR A 128 9.38 20.59 -13.37
CA THR A 128 8.83 21.72 -14.14
C THR A 128 7.37 21.54 -14.54
N SER A 129 6.68 20.52 -14.02
CA SER A 129 5.27 20.25 -14.32
C SER A 129 4.46 20.01 -13.06
N ILE A 130 3.28 20.61 -12.99
CA ILE A 130 2.27 20.37 -11.96
C ILE A 130 1.18 19.51 -12.58
N TRP A 131 0.98 18.28 -12.09
CA TRP A 131 0.01 17.31 -12.63
C TRP A 131 0.21 16.99 -14.12
N GLY A 132 1.47 16.93 -14.56
CA GLY A 132 1.80 16.73 -15.98
C GLY A 132 1.62 17.99 -16.85
N LEU A 133 1.15 19.10 -16.28
CA LEU A 133 1.07 20.40 -16.96
C LEU A 133 2.35 21.18 -16.70
N ARG A 134 3.11 21.46 -17.77
CA ARG A 134 4.36 22.22 -17.67
C ARG A 134 4.07 23.64 -17.20
N THR A 135 4.62 24.03 -16.05
CA THR A 135 4.54 25.40 -15.54
C THR A 135 5.73 26.18 -16.08
N ARG A 136 5.47 27.27 -16.81
CA ARG A 136 6.49 28.26 -17.15
C ARG A 136 6.61 29.22 -15.97
N LEU A 137 7.83 29.45 -15.49
CA LEU A 137 8.17 30.64 -14.70
C LEU A 137 8.13 31.85 -15.62
#